data_AF-A0A2C5XQ29-F1
#
_entry.id   AF-A0A2C5XQ29-F1
#
_cell.length_a   1.000
_cell.length_b   1.000
_cell.length_c   1.000
_cell.angle_alpha   90.00
_cell.angle_beta   90.00
_cell.angle_gamma   90.00
#
_symmetry.space_group_name_H-M   'P 1'
#
loop_
_entity.id
_entity.type
_entity.pdbx_description
1 polymer ?
#
loop_
_entity_poly.entity_id
_entity_poly.type
_entity_poly.pdbx_seq_one_letter_code
_entity_poly.pdbx_strand_id
1 'polypeptide(L)'
;MLALGARFAPRRGLALHRTLSTLASNPEIKVFAAPGAPASHVLTYLDSQPPNPRLAIGTCTALPPTPQSFSQNARFVALLNQVVSQHGHQDPDVVSQAHTLVGVGGWVHLSDRRNPPDFGRTAWPEDILGSVEVSAAGQVVGRLQPSGTYRIVTKEGILGLSPFMQGKLVQRLKEEEASKAEEW
;
A
#
# COMPACT_ATOMS: atom_id res chain seq x y z
N MET A 1 3.16 67.70 11.28
CA MET A 1 2.99 66.66 10.24
C MET A 1 3.49 65.33 10.80
N LEU A 2 2.58 64.42 11.18
CA LEU A 2 2.92 63.08 11.69
C LEU A 2 3.19 62.13 10.51
N ALA A 3 4.36 61.48 10.49
CA ALA A 3 4.63 60.37 9.59
C ALA A 3 4.49 59.04 10.35
N LEU A 4 3.48 58.24 10.00
CA LEU A 4 3.28 56.88 10.51
C LEU A 4 4.22 55.93 9.74
N GLY A 5 5.27 55.45 10.41
CA GLY A 5 6.12 54.38 9.89
C GLY A 5 5.42 53.03 10.00
N ALA A 6 4.90 52.50 8.88
CA ALA A 6 4.34 51.16 8.81
C ALA A 6 5.45 50.11 8.94
N ARG A 7 5.49 49.42 10.08
CA ARG A 7 6.38 48.27 10.30
C ARG A 7 5.80 47.06 9.59
N PHE A 8 6.38 46.68 8.45
CA PHE A 8 6.13 45.38 7.84
C PHE A 8 6.75 44.29 8.73
N ALA A 9 5.89 43.56 9.44
CA ALA A 9 6.29 42.32 10.10
C ALA A 9 6.43 41.21 9.05
N PRO A 10 7.54 40.45 9.02
CA PRO A 10 7.61 39.27 8.18
C PRO A 10 6.61 38.24 8.73
N ARG A 11 5.61 37.87 7.93
CA ARG A 11 4.80 36.68 8.17
C ARG A 11 5.74 35.48 8.13
N ARG A 12 6.24 35.07 9.29
CA ARG A 12 6.82 33.73 9.48
C ARG A 12 5.74 32.74 9.10
N GLY A 13 5.82 32.19 7.88
CA GLY A 13 5.05 31.02 7.53
C GLY A 13 5.37 29.97 8.59
N LEU A 14 4.37 29.61 9.38
CA LEU A 14 4.45 28.42 10.21
C LEU A 14 4.65 27.26 9.23
N ALA A 15 5.90 26.83 9.08
CA ALA A 15 6.18 25.49 8.64
C ALA A 15 5.52 24.58 9.68
N LEU A 16 4.31 24.12 9.37
CA LEU A 16 3.66 23.03 10.08
C LEU A 16 4.66 21.88 10.04
N HIS A 17 5.35 21.65 11.16
CA HIS A 17 6.03 20.40 11.43
C HIS A 17 4.95 19.32 11.44
N ARG A 18 4.58 18.83 10.25
CA ARG A 18 3.60 17.77 10.11
C ARG A 18 4.23 16.50 10.65
N THR A 19 3.65 15.99 11.73
CA THR A 19 4.08 14.78 12.41
C THR A 19 3.94 13.61 11.45
N LEU A 20 5.07 13.18 10.88
CA LEU A 20 5.23 11.87 10.29
C LEU A 20 5.06 10.85 11.42
N SER A 21 3.89 10.24 11.52
CA SER A 21 3.68 9.08 12.37
C SER A 21 3.68 7.85 11.47
N THR A 22 4.38 6.80 11.87
CA THR A 22 4.29 5.49 11.21
C THR A 22 3.18 4.69 11.89
N LEU A 23 2.43 3.90 11.13
CA LEU A 23 1.39 3.07 11.72
C LEU A 23 2.01 1.94 12.54
N ALA A 24 1.57 1.74 13.78
CA ALA A 24 2.13 0.69 14.66
C ALA A 24 2.00 -0.73 14.09
N SER A 25 0.95 -0.99 13.29
CA SER A 25 0.75 -2.28 12.62
C SER A 25 1.60 -2.45 11.36
N ASN A 26 2.04 -1.36 10.73
CA ASN A 26 2.91 -1.40 9.56
C ASN A 26 3.81 -0.15 9.52
N PRO A 27 5.08 -0.25 9.98
CA PRO A 27 5.96 0.90 10.13
C PRO A 27 6.33 1.57 8.80
N GLU A 28 6.13 0.87 7.69
CA GLU A 28 6.41 1.35 6.34
C GLU A 28 5.31 2.26 5.80
N ILE A 29 4.12 2.24 6.43
CA ILE A 29 3.01 3.11 6.08
C ILE A 29 3.12 4.41 6.89
N LYS A 30 3.29 5.50 6.16
CA LYS A 30 3.42 6.86 6.69
C LYS A 30 2.05 7.51 6.77
N VAL A 31 1.80 8.15 7.92
CA VAL A 31 0.57 8.85 8.24
C VAL A 31 0.83 10.34 8.19
N PHE A 32 0.09 11.05 7.33
CA PHE A 32 0.13 12.50 7.21
C PHE A 32 -1.23 13.10 7.57
N ALA A 33 -1.25 14.26 8.22
CA ALA A 33 -2.49 15.02 8.39
C ALA A 33 -2.98 15.58 7.04
N ALA A 34 -4.25 15.37 6.69
CA ALA A 34 -4.84 15.92 5.49
C ALA A 34 -5.01 17.46 5.62
N PRO A 35 -4.64 18.27 4.61
CA PRO A 35 -4.91 19.70 4.63
C PRO A 35 -6.43 19.93 4.56
N GLY A 36 -7.02 20.52 5.61
CA GLY A 36 -8.41 20.97 5.62
C GLY A 36 -9.38 20.17 6.49
N ALA A 37 -8.97 19.02 7.05
CA ALA A 37 -9.81 18.25 7.97
C ALA A 37 -8.98 17.75 9.17
N PRO A 38 -9.25 18.23 10.40
CA PRO A 38 -8.42 17.96 11.58
C PRO A 38 -8.42 16.48 12.02
N ALA A 39 -9.38 15.67 11.55
CA ALA A 39 -9.46 14.25 11.85
C ALA A 39 -9.09 13.35 10.65
N SER A 40 -8.78 13.91 9.48
CA SER A 40 -8.45 13.10 8.30
C SER A 40 -6.95 12.93 8.17
N HIS A 41 -6.55 11.68 7.98
CA HIS A 41 -5.17 11.26 7.82
C HIS A 41 -5.01 10.60 6.46
N VAL A 42 -3.89 10.87 5.79
CA VAL A 42 -3.50 10.27 4.51
C VAL A 42 -2.47 9.19 4.81
N LEU A 43 -2.71 7.98 4.31
CA LEU A 43 -1.81 6.84 4.44
C LEU A 43 -1.05 6.66 3.12
N THR A 44 0.28 6.62 3.16
CA THR A 44 1.11 6.51 1.97
C THR A 44 2.39 5.71 2.24
N TYR A 45 2.93 5.09 1.19
CA TYR A 45 4.26 4.47 1.20
C TYR A 45 5.37 5.43 0.75
N LEU A 46 5.00 6.59 0.20
CA LEU A 46 5.95 7.58 -0.32
C LEU A 46 6.30 8.62 0.73
N ASP A 47 7.55 9.09 0.65
CA ASP A 47 8.13 10.06 1.57
C ASP A 47 7.95 11.50 1.10
N SER A 48 7.22 11.69 0.00
CA SER A 48 7.03 12.98 -0.64
C SER A 48 6.30 13.96 0.29
N GLN A 49 6.83 15.18 0.36
CA GLN A 49 6.25 16.30 1.10
C GLN A 49 6.01 17.47 0.13
N PRO A 50 4.75 17.84 -0.17
CA PRO A 50 3.50 17.27 0.35
C PRO A 50 3.20 15.85 -0.19
N PRO A 51 2.45 15.01 0.56
CA PRO A 51 2.10 13.67 0.10
C PRO A 51 1.18 13.76 -1.11
N ASN A 52 1.47 12.98 -2.15
CA ASN A 52 0.64 12.94 -3.36
C ASN A 52 -0.65 12.15 -3.10
N PRO A 53 -1.84 12.80 -3.01
CA PRO A 53 -3.08 12.10 -2.67
C PRO A 53 -3.50 11.11 -3.76
N ARG A 54 -3.01 11.26 -5.00
CA ARG A 54 -3.33 10.35 -6.11
C ARG A 54 -2.63 9.00 -5.99
N LEU A 55 -1.49 8.93 -5.29
CA LEU A 55 -0.68 7.72 -5.12
C LEU A 55 -0.73 7.17 -3.68
N ALA A 56 -1.33 7.91 -2.76
CA ALA A 56 -1.59 7.46 -1.40
C ALA A 56 -2.47 6.20 -1.39
N ILE A 57 -2.29 5.35 -0.37
CA ILE A 57 -3.08 4.14 -0.12
C ILE A 57 -4.56 4.50 0.05
N GLY A 58 -4.81 5.57 0.80
CA GLY A 58 -6.14 6.09 1.05
C GLY A 58 -6.14 7.12 2.18
N THR A 59 -7.34 7.44 2.66
CA THR A 59 -7.55 8.37 3.76
C THR A 59 -8.29 7.69 4.89
N CYS A 60 -7.93 7.97 6.14
CA CYS A 60 -8.64 7.48 7.32
C CYS A 60 -9.05 8.59 8.28
N THR A 61 -10.19 8.42 8.94
CA THR A 61 -10.71 9.35 9.96
C THR A 61 -10.33 8.96 11.39
N ALA A 62 -9.85 7.73 11.59
CA ALA A 62 -9.41 7.20 12.88
C ALA A 62 -8.13 6.35 12.71
N LEU A 63 -7.29 6.33 13.74
CA LEU A 63 -6.10 5.48 13.84
C LEU A 63 -6.23 4.60 15.08
N PRO A 64 -6.10 3.26 14.98
CA PRO A 64 -5.81 2.49 13.76
C PRO A 64 -6.96 2.52 12.74
N PRO A 65 -6.67 2.37 11.44
CA PRO A 65 -7.68 2.37 10.40
C PRO A 65 -8.58 1.13 10.54
N THR A 66 -9.90 1.34 10.42
CA THR A 66 -10.92 0.29 10.38
C THR A 66 -11.63 0.35 9.03
N PRO A 67 -12.33 -0.73 8.60
CA PRO A 67 -13.07 -0.71 7.35
C PRO A 67 -14.09 0.42 7.23
N GLN A 68 -14.62 0.92 8.36
CA GLN A 68 -15.57 2.03 8.41
C GLN A 68 -14.90 3.40 8.40
N SER A 69 -13.68 3.51 8.93
CA SER A 69 -12.95 4.78 9.01
C SER A 69 -12.02 5.02 7.82
N PHE A 70 -11.75 4.00 7.01
CA PHE A 70 -10.83 4.05 5.87
C PHE A 70 -11.55 4.13 4.52
N SER A 71 -11.13 5.09 3.70
CA SER A 71 -11.52 5.23 2.30
C SER A 71 -10.33 4.92 1.40
N GLN A 72 -10.44 3.85 0.60
CA GLN A 72 -9.40 3.41 -0.30
C GLN A 72 -9.24 4.34 -1.52
N ASN A 73 -8.00 4.49 -2.00
CA ASN A 73 -7.74 5.14 -3.27
C ASN A 73 -7.78 4.12 -4.41
N ALA A 74 -8.73 4.27 -5.33
CA ALA A 74 -8.88 3.39 -6.49
C ALA A 74 -7.64 3.34 -7.39
N ARG A 75 -6.90 4.45 -7.53
CA ARG A 75 -5.67 4.48 -8.34
C ARG A 75 -4.58 3.63 -7.70
N PHE A 76 -4.46 3.68 -6.38
CA PHE A 76 -3.51 2.83 -5.64
C PHE A 76 -3.88 1.34 -5.78
N VAL A 77 -5.16 0.98 -5.63
CA VAL A 77 -5.63 -0.41 -5.82
C VAL A 77 -5.29 -0.92 -7.23
N ALA A 78 -5.47 -0.09 -8.26
CA ALA A 78 -5.12 -0.47 -9.63
C ALA A 78 -3.61 -0.73 -9.79
N LEU A 79 -2.76 0.11 -9.22
CA LEU A 79 -1.30 -0.07 -9.24
C LEU A 79 -0.87 -1.31 -8.44
N LEU A 80 -1.49 -1.55 -7.27
CA LEU A 80 -1.28 -2.74 -6.48
C LEU A 80 -1.60 -4.00 -7.31
N ASN A 81 -2.78 -4.06 -7.92
CA ASN A 81 -3.19 -5.21 -8.75
C ASN A 81 -2.27 -5.42 -9.95
N GLN A 82 -1.77 -4.34 -10.55
CA GLN A 82 -0.79 -4.42 -11.63
C GLN A 82 0.53 -5.03 -11.14
N VAL A 83 1.08 -4.54 -10.03
CA VAL A 83 2.34 -5.05 -9.44
C VAL A 83 2.18 -6.50 -9.01
N VAL A 84 1.06 -6.83 -8.37
CA VAL A 84 0.71 -8.20 -7.96
C VAL A 84 0.65 -9.14 -9.16
N SER A 85 0.00 -8.73 -10.26
CA SER A 85 -0.05 -9.56 -11.47
C SER A 85 1.32 -9.72 -12.15
N GLN A 86 2.13 -8.67 -12.16
CA GLN A 86 3.44 -8.65 -12.81
C GLN A 86 4.53 -9.36 -12.01
N HIS A 87 4.55 -9.22 -10.69
CA HIS A 87 5.66 -9.68 -9.85
C HIS A 87 5.26 -10.74 -8.82
N GLY A 88 3.97 -10.96 -8.57
CA GLY A 88 3.52 -11.89 -7.53
C GLY A 88 3.98 -13.33 -7.72
N HIS A 89 4.26 -13.75 -8.96
CA HIS A 89 4.84 -15.07 -9.26
C HIS A 89 6.32 -15.22 -8.85
N GLN A 90 7.02 -14.10 -8.60
CA GLN A 90 8.42 -14.06 -8.17
C GLN A 90 8.55 -13.97 -6.64
N ASP A 91 7.41 -13.87 -5.94
CA ASP A 91 7.41 -13.77 -4.50
C ASP A 91 7.96 -15.06 -3.86
N PRO A 92 8.92 -14.97 -2.93
CA PRO A 92 9.52 -16.16 -2.31
C PRO A 92 8.51 -17.06 -1.60
N ASP A 93 7.46 -16.51 -0.98
CA ASP A 93 6.44 -17.29 -0.28
C ASP A 93 5.59 -18.08 -1.30
N VAL A 94 5.32 -17.50 -2.48
CA VAL A 94 4.60 -18.16 -3.59
C VAL A 94 5.47 -19.24 -4.23
N VAL A 95 6.74 -18.94 -4.52
CA VAL A 95 7.69 -19.88 -5.12
C VAL A 95 7.93 -21.06 -4.17
N SER A 96 8.08 -20.80 -2.88
CA SER A 96 8.24 -21.86 -1.87
C SER A 96 7.03 -22.79 -1.83
N GLN A 97 5.80 -22.25 -1.84
CA GLN A 97 4.58 -23.04 -1.93
C GLN A 97 4.47 -23.80 -3.26
N ALA A 98 4.89 -23.22 -4.38
CA ALA A 98 4.87 -23.90 -5.67
C ALA A 98 5.79 -25.15 -5.68
N HIS A 99 6.95 -25.07 -5.03
CA HIS A 99 7.87 -26.21 -4.93
C HIS A 99 7.34 -27.37 -4.07
N THR A 100 6.37 -27.15 -3.18
CA THR A 100 5.75 -28.26 -2.43
C THR A 100 4.73 -29.05 -3.27
N LEU A 101 4.29 -28.51 -4.41
CA LEU A 101 3.34 -29.12 -5.33
C LEU A 101 4.00 -29.90 -6.48
N VAL A 102 5.31 -30.14 -6.42
CA VAL A 102 6.02 -30.97 -7.42
C VAL A 102 5.39 -32.37 -7.46
N GLY A 103 5.05 -32.82 -8.67
CA GLY A 103 4.39 -34.09 -8.94
C GLY A 103 2.86 -34.01 -9.04
N VAL A 104 2.23 -32.97 -8.49
CA VAL A 104 0.76 -32.78 -8.51
C VAL A 104 0.36 -31.57 -9.35
N GLY A 105 1.08 -30.45 -9.20
CA GLY A 105 0.65 -29.14 -9.68
C GLY A 105 -0.51 -28.58 -8.86
N GLY A 106 -1.10 -27.48 -9.31
CA GLY A 106 -2.29 -26.89 -8.70
C GLY A 106 -2.29 -25.36 -8.71
N TRP A 107 -2.82 -24.76 -7.65
CA TRP A 107 -2.91 -23.32 -7.49
C TRP A 107 -2.28 -22.89 -6.18
N VAL A 108 -1.53 -21.79 -6.22
CA VAL A 108 -0.93 -21.16 -5.06
C VAL A 108 -1.50 -19.75 -4.90
N HIS A 109 -1.77 -19.37 -3.66
CA HIS A 109 -2.32 -18.06 -3.31
C HIS A 109 -1.24 -17.16 -2.71
N LEU A 110 -1.09 -15.97 -3.28
CA LEU A 110 -0.35 -14.89 -2.64
C LEU A 110 -1.26 -14.26 -1.59
N SER A 111 -0.92 -14.43 -0.32
CA SER A 111 -1.71 -13.96 0.82
C SER A 111 -1.06 -12.74 1.47
N ASP A 112 -1.89 -11.88 2.03
CA ASP A 112 -1.48 -10.75 2.86
C ASP A 112 -0.92 -11.26 4.21
N ARG A 113 0.22 -10.71 4.62
CA ARG A 113 0.95 -11.09 5.83
C ARG A 113 0.37 -10.46 7.10
N ARG A 114 -0.63 -9.58 7.01
CA ARG A 114 -1.35 -9.05 8.19
C ARG A 114 -2.06 -10.15 8.97
N ASN A 115 -2.48 -11.21 8.27
CA ASN A 115 -3.23 -12.33 8.82
C ASN A 115 -2.77 -13.64 8.15
N PRO A 116 -1.56 -14.12 8.50
CA PRO A 116 -1.02 -15.33 7.89
C PRO A 116 -1.92 -16.53 8.24
N PRO A 117 -2.30 -17.37 7.26
CA PRO A 117 -3.16 -18.51 7.53
C PRO A 117 -2.45 -19.57 8.38
N ASP A 118 -3.23 -20.36 9.11
CA ASP A 118 -2.71 -21.57 9.78
C ASP A 118 -2.08 -22.51 8.75
N PHE A 119 -1.12 -23.33 9.21
CA PHE A 119 -0.44 -24.28 8.35
C PHE A 119 -1.43 -25.20 7.62
N GLY A 120 -1.30 -25.27 6.29
CA GLY A 120 -2.17 -26.07 5.43
C GLY A 120 -3.56 -25.46 5.17
N ARG A 121 -3.84 -24.23 5.63
CA ARG A 121 -5.08 -23.51 5.33
C ARG A 121 -4.86 -22.42 4.29
N THR A 122 -5.95 -22.08 3.60
CA THR A 122 -6.03 -20.91 2.71
C THR A 122 -6.41 -19.68 3.51
N ALA A 123 -5.82 -18.53 3.18
CA ALA A 123 -6.18 -17.25 3.79
C ALA A 123 -7.64 -16.89 3.51
N TRP A 124 -8.18 -15.94 4.29
CA TRP A 124 -9.52 -15.41 4.04
C TRP A 124 -9.59 -14.77 2.65
N PRO A 125 -10.73 -14.83 1.93
CA PRO A 125 -10.85 -14.25 0.61
C PRO A 125 -10.50 -12.75 0.54
N GLU A 126 -10.73 -11.98 1.61
CA GLU A 126 -10.31 -10.58 1.71
C GLU A 126 -8.80 -10.35 1.89
N ASP A 127 -8.06 -11.39 2.27
CA ASP A 127 -6.61 -11.38 2.51
C ASP A 127 -5.81 -11.99 1.34
N ILE A 128 -6.47 -12.61 0.37
CA ILE A 128 -5.79 -13.15 -0.82
C ILE A 128 -5.59 -12.03 -1.83
N LEU A 129 -4.33 -11.69 -2.13
CA LEU A 129 -3.95 -10.71 -3.15
C LEU A 129 -4.19 -11.26 -4.56
N GLY A 130 -3.97 -12.55 -4.75
CA GLY A 130 -4.26 -13.23 -6.00
C GLY A 130 -3.74 -14.66 -6.03
N SER A 131 -3.98 -15.34 -7.15
CA SER A 131 -3.69 -16.77 -7.31
C SER A 131 -2.88 -17.01 -8.57
N VAL A 132 -2.02 -18.01 -8.55
CA VAL A 132 -1.24 -18.41 -9.72
C VAL A 132 -1.23 -19.92 -9.87
N GLU A 133 -1.26 -20.37 -11.11
CA GLU A 133 -1.19 -21.78 -11.44
C GLU A 133 0.24 -22.29 -11.30
N VAL A 134 0.38 -23.54 -10.86
CA VAL A 134 1.65 -24.24 -10.70
C VAL A 134 1.59 -25.55 -11.47
N SER A 135 2.56 -25.76 -12.33
CA SER A 135 2.73 -27.00 -13.09
C SER A 135 3.11 -28.17 -12.19
N ALA A 136 2.96 -29.40 -12.70
CA ALA A 136 3.47 -30.59 -12.02
C ALA A 136 5.00 -30.58 -11.79
N ALA A 137 5.76 -29.71 -12.47
CA ALA A 137 7.18 -29.49 -12.19
C ALA A 137 7.44 -28.58 -10.98
N GLY A 138 6.40 -28.11 -10.28
CA GLY A 138 6.50 -27.13 -9.20
C GLY A 138 6.90 -25.73 -9.68
N GLN A 139 6.72 -25.45 -10.98
CA GLN A 139 7.01 -24.15 -11.58
C GLN A 139 5.74 -23.36 -11.75
N VAL A 140 5.80 -22.07 -11.45
CA VAL A 140 4.71 -21.12 -11.65
C VAL A 140 4.44 -20.95 -13.14
N VAL A 141 3.18 -21.09 -13.55
CA VAL A 141 2.73 -20.98 -14.94
C VAL A 141 1.99 -19.67 -15.13
N GLY A 142 2.46 -18.86 -16.07
CA GLY A 142 1.78 -17.63 -16.48
C GLY A 142 1.92 -16.48 -15.48
N ARG A 143 0.85 -15.69 -15.35
CA ARG A 143 0.81 -14.50 -14.50
C ARG A 143 -0.13 -14.72 -13.33
N LEU A 144 0.18 -14.05 -12.23
CA LEU A 144 -0.69 -14.06 -11.07
C LEU A 144 -1.98 -13.31 -11.39
N GLN A 145 -3.11 -13.94 -11.07
CA GLN A 145 -4.45 -13.39 -11.24
C GLN A 145 -4.86 -12.67 -9.95
N PRO A 146 -5.03 -11.34 -9.96
CA PRO A 146 -5.40 -10.59 -8.77
C PRO A 146 -6.80 -10.99 -8.30
N SER A 147 -6.99 -11.02 -6.98
CA SER A 147 -8.29 -11.31 -6.39
C SER A 147 -9.18 -10.08 -6.38
N GLY A 148 -10.44 -10.22 -6.83
CA GLY A 148 -11.44 -9.14 -6.76
C GLY A 148 -11.97 -8.88 -5.34
N THR A 149 -11.71 -9.79 -4.39
CA THR A 149 -12.23 -9.70 -3.02
C THR A 149 -11.25 -9.06 -2.04
N TYR A 150 -10.00 -8.82 -2.46
CA TYR A 150 -8.95 -8.27 -1.61
C TYR A 150 -9.33 -6.90 -1.03
N ARG A 151 -9.09 -6.70 0.27
CA ARG A 151 -9.35 -5.44 0.96
C ARG A 151 -8.08 -4.88 1.56
N ILE A 152 -7.83 -3.59 1.35
CA ILE A 152 -6.69 -2.87 1.94
C ILE A 152 -6.76 -2.83 3.48
N VAL A 153 -7.97 -2.70 4.04
CA VAL A 153 -8.19 -2.69 5.49
C VAL A 153 -9.28 -3.69 5.85
N THR A 154 -9.00 -4.54 6.83
CA THR A 154 -9.94 -5.51 7.42
C THR A 154 -9.98 -5.32 8.93
N LYS A 155 -10.59 -6.26 9.67
CA LYS A 155 -10.64 -6.20 11.14
C LYS A 155 -9.27 -6.49 11.75
N GLU A 156 -8.43 -7.19 11.01
CA GLU A 156 -7.07 -7.61 11.35
C GLU A 156 -6.05 -6.48 11.15
N GLY A 157 -6.43 -5.44 10.39
CA GLY A 157 -5.64 -4.23 10.24
C GLY A 157 -5.51 -3.77 8.79
N ILE A 158 -4.50 -2.93 8.53
CA ILE A 158 -4.14 -2.51 7.19
C ILE A 158 -3.28 -3.56 6.50
N LEU A 159 -3.18 -3.47 5.17
CA LEU A 159 -2.38 -4.35 4.33
C LEU A 159 -0.95 -4.58 4.84
N GLY A 160 -0.51 -5.83 4.72
CA GLY A 160 0.83 -6.29 5.05
C GLY A 160 1.43 -7.09 3.88
N LEU A 161 2.17 -6.43 3.01
CA LEU A 161 2.85 -7.13 1.91
C LEU A 161 4.13 -7.82 2.39
N SER A 162 4.57 -8.83 1.64
CA SER A 162 5.93 -9.35 1.79
C SER A 162 6.95 -8.25 1.50
N PRO A 163 8.17 -8.30 2.07
CA PRO A 163 9.22 -7.33 1.78
C PRO A 163 9.51 -7.21 0.27
N PHE A 164 9.43 -8.33 -0.45
CA PHE A 164 9.60 -8.36 -1.91
C PHE A 164 8.50 -7.57 -2.63
N MET A 165 7.23 -7.89 -2.36
CA MET A 165 6.08 -7.24 -3.01
C MET A 165 5.99 -5.77 -2.63
N GLN A 166 6.28 -5.43 -1.37
CA GLN A 166 6.33 -4.06 -0.91
C GLN A 166 7.41 -3.27 -1.66
N GLY A 167 8.62 -3.83 -1.80
CA GLY A 167 9.71 -3.18 -2.55
C GLY A 167 9.31 -2.88 -3.99
N LYS A 168 8.68 -3.84 -4.68
CA LYS A 168 8.17 -3.65 -6.05
C LYS A 168 7.06 -2.62 -6.13
N LEU A 169 6.16 -2.60 -5.16
CA LEU A 169 5.08 -1.60 -5.11
C LEU A 169 5.64 -0.19 -4.91
N VAL A 170 6.54 0.00 -3.93
CA VAL A 170 7.19 1.29 -3.67
C VAL A 170 7.96 1.77 -4.89
N GLN A 171 8.69 0.88 -5.56
CA GLN A 171 9.38 1.21 -6.80
C GLN A 171 8.40 1.73 -7.86
N ARG A 172 7.31 1.00 -8.11
CA ARG A 172 6.30 1.40 -9.10
C ARG A 172 5.62 2.73 -8.75
N LEU A 173 5.36 2.98 -7.47
CA LEU A 173 4.78 4.23 -6.99
C LEU A 173 5.73 5.42 -7.24
N LYS A 174 7.04 5.25 -7.02
CA LYS A 174 8.06 6.27 -7.31
C LYS A 174 8.18 6.56 -8.79
N GLU A 175 8.14 5.53 -9.64
CA GLU A 175 8.15 5.70 -11.10
C GLU A 175 6.93 6.49 -11.59
N GLU A 176 5.75 6.20 -11.05
CA GLU A 176 4.51 6.92 -11.38
C GLU A 176 4.52 8.37 -10.86
N GLU A 177 5.15 8.61 -9.71
CA GLU A 177 5.36 9.96 -9.17
C GLU A 177 6.30 10.78 -10.06
N ALA A 178 7.42 10.18 -10.49
CA ALA A 178 8.40 10.81 -11.37
C ALA A 178 7.83 11.09 -12.77
N SER A 179 7.12 10.12 -13.37
CA SER A 179 6.54 10.26 -14.71
C SER A 179 5.57 11.44 -14.79
N LYS A 180 4.84 11.71 -13.71
CA LYS A 180 3.93 12.87 -13.66
C LYS A 180 4.63 14.18 -13.35
N ALA A 181 5.78 14.15 -12.68
CA ALA A 181 6.58 15.35 -12.46
C ALA A 181 7.15 15.89 -13.78
N GLU A 182 7.40 15.02 -14.76
CA GLU A 182 7.90 15.38 -16.10
C GLU A 182 6.82 15.88 -17.07
N GLU A 183 5.53 15.66 -16.76
CA GLU A 183 4.40 16.15 -17.57
C GLU A 183 4.05 17.64 -17.31
N TRP A 184 4.84 18.35 -16.49
CA TRP A 184 4.70 19.78 -16.17
C TRP A 184 5.98 20.56 -16.44
#